data_AF-A0A978UMK5-F1
#
_entry.id   AF-A0A978UMK5-F1
#
_cell.length_a   1.000
_cell.length_b   1.000
_cell.length_c   1.000
_cell.angle_alpha   90.00
_cell.angle_beta   90.00
_cell.angle_gamma   90.00
#
_symmetry.space_group_name_H-M   'P 1'
#
loop_
_entity.id
_entity.type
_entity.pdbx_description
1 polymer ?
#
loop_
_entity_poly.entity_id
_entity_poly.type
_entity_poly.pdbx_seq_one_letter_code
_entity_poly.pdbx_strand_id
1 'polypeptide(L)'
;MFSECFLFHKLKLCERMELRVILCCFLVSWFSFCFADNIEVTIRGETSIAKTDDNFICATLDWWPNEKCDYNDCSWIESGILNMDLKSKVLSNAIKGAN
;
A
#
# COMPACT_ATOMS: atom_id res chain seq x y z
N MET A 1 8.66 -14.35 0.98
CA MET A 1 9.77 -13.56 0.39
C MET A 1 9.80 -12.10 0.89
N PHE A 2 9.29 -11.79 2.09
CA PHE A 2 9.43 -10.45 2.72
C PHE A 2 10.15 -10.50 4.08
N SER A 3 10.33 -11.70 4.66
CA SER A 3 10.96 -11.84 5.98
C SER A 3 12.49 -11.79 5.94
N GLU A 4 13.12 -12.01 4.78
CA GLU A 4 14.58 -12.06 4.67
C GLU A 4 15.24 -10.68 4.52
N CYS A 5 14.49 -9.65 4.13
CA CYS A 5 15.04 -8.31 3.89
C CYS A 5 15.30 -7.52 5.20
N PHE A 6 14.56 -7.83 6.27
CA PHE A 6 14.77 -7.17 7.57
C PHE A 6 16.03 -7.65 8.31
N LEU A 7 16.54 -8.85 7.98
CA LEU A 7 17.69 -9.44 8.66
C LEU A 7 19.01 -8.75 8.29
N PHE A 8 19.11 -8.20 7.07
CA PHE A 8 20.37 -7.66 6.54
C PHE A 8 20.76 -6.28 7.09
N HIS A 9 19.79 -5.45 7.50
CA HIS A 9 20.09 -4.11 8.01
C HIS A 9 20.63 -4.11 9.45
N LYS A 10 20.44 -5.19 10.21
CA LYS A 10 20.91 -5.32 11.62
C LYS A 10 22.38 -5.70 11.75
N LEU A 11 23.00 -6.26 10.70
CA LEU A 11 24.37 -6.81 10.78
C LEU A 11 25.48 -5.77 10.70
N LYS A 12 25.20 -4.53 10.24
CA LYS A 12 26.23 -3.51 10.04
C LYS A 12 26.47 -2.58 11.22
N LEU A 13 25.78 -2.79 12.34
CA LEU A 13 25.94 -2.05 13.61
C LEU A 13 26.63 -2.87 14.72
N CYS A 14 27.07 -4.11 14.41
CA CYS A 14 27.60 -5.07 15.36
C CYS A 14 29.14 -5.00 15.53
N GLU A 15 29.73 -3.80 15.63
CA GLU A 15 31.16 -3.67 15.95
C GLU A 15 31.46 -3.02 17.31
N ARG A 16 30.45 -2.59 18.08
CA ARG A 16 30.64 -2.14 19.48
C ARG A 16 29.35 -2.06 20.31
N MET A 17 28.67 -3.18 20.53
CA MET A 17 27.41 -3.21 21.30
C MET A 17 27.61 -3.90 22.66
N GLU A 18 27.41 -3.16 23.76
CA GLU A 18 27.45 -3.68 25.13
C GLU A 18 26.46 -4.86 25.31
N LEU A 19 26.83 -5.88 26.08
CA LEU A 19 26.03 -7.10 26.32
C LEU A 19 24.58 -6.81 26.75
N ARG A 20 24.36 -5.68 27.44
CA ARG A 20 23.04 -5.17 27.83
C ARG A 20 22.16 -4.84 26.63
N VAL A 21 22.72 -4.26 25.57
CA VAL A 21 22.00 -3.92 24.33
C VAL A 21 21.58 -5.18 23.59
N ILE A 22 22.44 -6.21 23.59
CA ILE A 22 22.14 -7.51 22.99
C ILE A 22 20.96 -8.17 23.74
N LEU A 23 21.01 -8.21 25.08
CA LEU A 23 19.93 -8.76 25.89
C LEU A 23 18.60 -8.03 25.69
N CYS A 24 18.63 -6.70 25.64
CA CYS A 24 17.44 -5.89 25.34
C CYS A 24 16.91 -6.17 23.93
N CYS A 25 17.78 -6.34 22.92
CA CYS A 25 17.36 -6.68 21.57
C CYS A 25 16.65 -8.03 21.50
N PHE A 26 17.15 -9.04 22.23
CA PHE A 26 16.50 -10.36 22.32
C PHE A 26 15.13 -10.31 23.00
N LEU A 27 14.99 -9.54 24.09
CA LEU A 27 13.71 -9.38 24.79
C LEU A 27 12.67 -8.65 23.94
N VAL A 28 13.08 -7.60 23.24
CA VAL A 28 12.20 -6.81 22.34
C VAL A 28 11.79 -7.63 21.12
N SER A 29 12.70 -8.42 20.54
CA SER A 29 12.36 -9.28 19.40
C SER A 29 11.43 -10.42 19.79
N TRP A 30 11.54 -10.96 21.01
CA TRP A 30 10.64 -12.01 21.52
C TRP A 30 9.22 -11.49 21.72
N PHE A 31 9.07 -10.26 22.22
CA PHE A 31 7.76 -9.62 22.40
C PHE A 31 7.07 -9.31 21.07
N SER A 32 7.84 -9.03 20.03
CA SER A 32 7.32 -8.66 18.69
C SER A 32 6.70 -9.84 17.94
N PHE A 33 7.02 -11.08 18.31
CA PHE A 33 6.50 -12.29 17.65
C PHE A 33 5.10 -12.72 18.13
N CYS A 34 4.60 -12.18 19.25
CA CYS A 34 3.36 -12.64 19.86
C CYS A 34 2.07 -12.05 19.23
N PHE A 35 2.18 -11.05 18.36
CA PHE A 35 1.03 -10.37 17.74
C PHE A 35 0.86 -10.70 16.25
N ALA A 36 1.20 -11.94 15.84
CA ALA A 36 0.91 -12.41 14.50
C ALA A 36 -0.51 -13.02 14.46
N ASP A 37 -1.48 -12.26 13.96
CA ASP A 37 -2.79 -12.83 13.63
C ASP A 37 -2.67 -13.75 12.41
N ASN A 38 -3.17 -14.98 12.55
CA ASN A 38 -3.25 -15.92 11.44
C ASN A 38 -4.59 -15.72 10.75
N ILE A 39 -4.56 -15.20 9.51
CA ILE A 39 -5.75 -15.04 8.68
C ILE A 39 -5.81 -16.23 7.72
N GLU A 40 -6.87 -17.03 7.82
CA GLU A 40 -7.15 -18.10 6.87
C GLU A 40 -7.95 -17.55 5.68
N VAL A 41 -7.40 -17.72 4.48
CA VAL A 41 -8.06 -17.33 3.21
C VAL A 41 -8.32 -18.59 2.40
N THR A 42 -9.60 -18.92 2.19
CA THR A 42 -10.01 -20.05 1.35
C THR A 42 -10.47 -19.56 -0.03
N ILE A 43 -9.83 -20.04 -1.10
CA ILE A 43 -10.23 -19.75 -2.47
C ILE A 43 -11.10 -20.89 -3.00
N ARG A 44 -12.35 -20.60 -3.37
CA ARG A 44 -13.27 -21.59 -3.96
C ARG A 44 -13.28 -21.45 -5.49
N GLY A 45 -12.45 -22.23 -6.17
CA GLY A 45 -12.32 -22.20 -7.64
C GLY A 45 -13.32 -23.06 -8.41
N GLU A 46 -14.15 -23.87 -7.74
CA GLU A 46 -15.07 -24.82 -8.38
C GLU A 46 -16.26 -24.12 -9.08
N THR A 47 -16.68 -22.96 -8.60
CA THR A 47 -17.82 -22.21 -9.14
C THR A 47 -17.44 -20.75 -9.37
N SER A 48 -17.72 -20.23 -10.58
CA SER A 48 -17.61 -18.79 -10.86
C SER A 48 -18.86 -18.08 -10.36
N ILE A 49 -18.67 -17.06 -9.52
CA ILE A 49 -19.76 -16.23 -8.99
C ILE A 49 -20.02 -15.03 -9.93
N ALA A 50 -18.97 -14.55 -10.60
CA ALA A 50 -19.03 -13.49 -11.59
C ALA A 50 -17.81 -13.58 -12.53
N LYS A 51 -17.92 -12.99 -13.72
CA LYS A 51 -16.82 -12.81 -14.67
C LYS A 51 -16.77 -11.34 -15.07
N THR A 52 -15.59 -10.73 -14.95
CA THR A 52 -15.30 -9.41 -15.51
C THR A 52 -14.94 -9.53 -16.98
N ASP A 53 -15.23 -8.51 -17.78
CA ASP A 53 -14.79 -8.46 -19.17
C ASP A 53 -13.30 -8.12 -19.28
N ASP A 54 -12.72 -8.34 -20.47
CA ASP A 54 -11.29 -8.12 -20.73
C ASP A 54 -10.90 -6.63 -20.80
N ASN A 55 -11.87 -5.72 -20.77
CA ASN A 55 -11.67 -4.27 -20.71
C ASN A 55 -12.09 -3.69 -19.35
N PHE A 56 -12.31 -4.54 -18.35
CA PHE A 56 -12.67 -4.10 -17.02
C PHE A 56 -11.48 -3.44 -16.33
N ILE A 57 -11.64 -2.16 -15.97
CA ILE A 57 -10.62 -1.38 -15.25
C ILE A 57 -11.22 -0.94 -13.91
N CYS A 58 -10.46 -1.14 -12.83
CA CYS A 58 -10.79 -0.59 -11.51
C CYS A 58 -9.94 0.66 -11.26
N ALA A 59 -10.58 1.79 -11.02
CA ALA A 59 -9.92 3.05 -10.68
C ALA A 59 -10.59 3.69 -9.47
N THR A 60 -9.78 4.24 -8.57
CA THR A 60 -10.24 5.04 -7.43
C THR A 60 -10.16 6.52 -7.79
N LEU A 61 -11.23 7.27 -7.53
CA LEU A 61 -11.29 8.71 -7.75
C LEU A 61 -11.66 9.40 -6.43
N ASP A 62 -10.90 10.42 -6.07
CA ASP A 62 -11.17 11.23 -4.89
C ASP A 62 -12.35 12.19 -5.13
N TRP A 63 -13.14 12.46 -4.11
CA TRP A 63 -14.32 13.34 -4.20
C TRP A 63 -14.10 14.75 -3.63
N TRP A 64 -12.85 15.14 -3.43
CA TRP A 64 -12.53 16.40 -2.76
C TRP A 64 -12.95 17.61 -3.61
N PRO A 65 -13.46 18.68 -2.95
CA PRO A 65 -13.78 19.92 -3.62
C PRO A 65 -12.51 20.69 -3.98
N ASN A 66 -12.60 21.59 -4.97
CA ASN A 66 -11.43 22.31 -5.50
C ASN A 66 -10.79 23.25 -4.46
N GLU A 67 -11.57 23.71 -3.48
CA GLU A 67 -11.12 24.61 -2.44
C GLU A 67 -10.36 23.88 -1.31
N LYS A 68 -10.26 22.54 -1.39
CA LYS A 68 -9.55 21.75 -0.40
C LYS A 68 -8.04 21.96 -0.55
N CYS A 69 -7.47 22.66 0.43
CA CYS A 69 -6.04 22.80 0.62
C CYS A 69 -5.65 22.32 2.01
N ASP A 70 -4.64 21.46 2.08
CA ASP A 70 -4.10 20.90 3.32
C ASP A 70 -2.65 21.35 3.48
N TYR A 71 -2.31 21.90 4.65
CA TYR A 71 -0.94 22.34 4.97
C TYR A 71 -0.34 23.31 3.94
N ASN A 72 -1.15 24.21 3.38
CA ASN A 72 -0.79 25.12 2.29
C ASN A 72 -0.46 24.42 0.95
N ASP A 73 -0.82 23.15 0.78
CA ASP A 73 -0.81 22.43 -0.49
C ASP A 73 -2.24 22.22 -1.01
N CYS A 74 -2.46 22.50 -2.29
CA CYS A 74 -3.76 22.42 -2.94
C CYS A 74 -3.70 21.38 -4.05
N SER A 75 -3.49 20.11 -3.69
CA SER A 75 -3.28 19.03 -4.65
C SER A 75 -4.56 18.62 -5.41
N TRP A 76 -5.75 19.09 -4.98
CA TRP A 76 -7.05 18.58 -5.42
C TRP A 76 -7.87 19.50 -6.34
N ILE A 77 -7.37 20.70 -6.65
CA ILE A 77 -7.94 21.59 -7.70
C ILE A 77 -8.21 20.72 -8.93
N GLU A 78 -9.36 20.74 -9.62
CA GLU A 78 -9.65 19.95 -10.84
C GLU A 78 -9.32 18.43 -10.81
N SER A 79 -8.92 17.85 -9.68
CA SER A 79 -8.53 16.44 -9.59
C SER A 79 -9.56 15.59 -8.85
N GLY A 80 -10.51 16.23 -8.17
CA GLY A 80 -11.68 15.56 -7.62
C GLY A 80 -12.69 15.19 -8.69
N ILE A 81 -13.42 14.09 -8.51
CA ILE A 81 -14.44 13.57 -9.45
C ILE A 81 -15.53 14.60 -9.79
N LEU A 82 -15.74 15.58 -8.91
CA LEU A 82 -16.74 16.63 -9.08
C LEU A 82 -16.33 17.67 -10.14
N ASN A 83 -15.02 17.85 -10.36
CA ASN A 83 -14.49 18.94 -11.17
C ASN A 83 -13.55 18.47 -12.30
N MET A 84 -12.99 17.26 -12.21
CA MET A 84 -12.09 16.70 -13.22
C MET A 84 -12.75 16.56 -14.60
N ASP A 85 -12.02 16.94 -15.65
CA ASP A 85 -12.44 16.77 -17.04
C ASP A 85 -12.35 15.31 -17.50
N LEU A 86 -13.48 14.59 -17.46
CA LEU A 86 -13.60 13.23 -17.96
C LEU A 86 -13.42 13.09 -19.48
N LYS A 87 -13.48 14.21 -20.23
CA LYS A 87 -13.25 14.23 -21.68
C LYS A 87 -11.78 14.50 -22.04
N SER A 88 -10.92 14.68 -21.03
CA SER A 88 -9.49 14.86 -21.20
C SER A 88 -8.86 13.72 -22.01
N LYS A 89 -8.14 14.09 -23.07
CA LYS A 89 -7.36 13.12 -23.88
C LYS A 89 -6.26 12.44 -23.05
N VAL A 90 -5.70 13.17 -22.08
CA VAL A 90 -4.65 12.65 -21.19
C VAL A 90 -5.25 11.56 -20.30
N LEU A 91 -6.40 11.83 -19.66
CA LEU A 91 -7.09 10.84 -18.84
C LEU A 91 -7.51 9.61 -19.64
N SER A 92 -8.08 9.82 -20.84
CA SER A 92 -8.47 8.71 -21.72
C SER A 92 -7.29 7.82 -22.11
N ASN A 93 -6.13 8.42 -22.41
CA ASN A 93 -4.93 7.66 -22.73
C ASN A 93 -4.36 6.93 -21.51
N ALA A 94 -4.42 7.55 -20.32
CA ALA A 94 -3.99 6.91 -19.07
C ALA A 94 -4.84 5.68 -18.75
N ILE A 95 -6.17 5.78 -18.86
CA ILE A 95 -7.09 4.65 -18.65
C ILE A 95 -6.82 3.54 -19.68
N LYS A 96 -6.67 3.90 -20.96
CA LYS A 96 -6.37 2.92 -22.03
C LYS A 96 -5.03 2.20 -21.85
N GLY A 97 -4.04 2.85 -21.22
CA GLY A 97 -2.75 2.23 -20.92
C GLY A 97 -2.73 1.39 -19.64
N ALA A 98 -3.81 1.40 -18.86
CA ALA A 98 -3.96 0.61 -17.64
C ALA A 98 -4.60 -0.77 -17.87
N ASN A 99 -5.02 -1.05 -19.10
CA ASN A 99 -5.45 -2.36 -19.59
C ASN A 99 -4.39 -2.93 -20.54
#